data_AF-A0A191WIE6-F1
#
_entry.id   AF-A0A191WIE6-F1
#
_cell.length_a   1.000
_cell.length_b   1.000
_cell.length_c   1.000
_cell.angle_alpha   90.00
_cell.angle_beta   90.00
_cell.angle_gamma   90.00
#
_symmetry.space_group_name_H-M   'P 1'
#
loop_
_entity.id
_entity.type
_entity.pdbx_description
1 polymer ?
#
loop_
_entity_poly.entity_id
_entity_poly.type
_entity_poly.pdbx_seq_one_letter_code
_entity_poly.pdbx_strand_id
1 'polypeptide(L)'
;MPELILSGAEQQTVPVVISIAQGLGYEATQPTAHSIKLERGNLSKTMLLGAMAGKNFHISFTFDIAVDEQGNTWLRFDQDGALGAVKGGAIGYAKSKNAYAEFIDAMRRETAQRGLLLGER
;
A
#
# COMPACT_ATOMS: atom_id res chain seq x y z
N MET A 1 -11.75 5.57 4.55
CA MET A 1 -10.77 4.77 3.79
C MET A 1 -10.35 5.67 2.65
N PRO A 2 -9.07 6.08 2.56
CA PRO A 2 -8.68 6.93 1.45
C PRO A 2 -8.82 6.14 0.14
N GLU A 3 -9.42 6.78 -0.85
CA GLU A 3 -9.51 6.31 -2.21
C GLU A 3 -8.74 7.25 -3.13
N LEU A 4 -7.86 6.71 -3.98
CA LEU A 4 -7.19 7.48 -5.02
C LEU A 4 -7.75 7.08 -6.38
N ILE A 5 -8.12 8.07 -7.19
CA ILE A 5 -8.64 7.87 -8.54
C ILE A 5 -7.54 8.24 -9.53
N LEU A 6 -7.14 7.26 -10.35
CA LEU A 6 -6.09 7.40 -11.35
C LEU A 6 -6.68 7.33 -12.76
N SER A 7 -6.22 8.22 -13.63
CA SER A 7 -6.60 8.23 -15.04
C SER A 7 -6.12 6.95 -15.73
N GLY A 8 -7.04 6.29 -16.43
CA GLY A 8 -6.76 5.09 -17.21
C GLY A 8 -7.03 3.76 -16.50
N ALA A 9 -7.02 2.69 -17.30
CA ALA A 9 -7.35 1.34 -16.86
C ALA A 9 -6.21 0.68 -16.09
N GLU A 10 -6.53 -0.40 -15.36
CA GLU A 10 -5.61 -1.13 -14.49
C GLU A 10 -4.30 -1.55 -15.19
N GLN A 11 -4.36 -1.96 -16.47
CA GLN A 11 -3.16 -2.38 -17.21
C GLN A 11 -2.12 -1.27 -17.34
N GLN A 12 -2.52 0.00 -17.26
CA GLN A 12 -1.66 1.16 -17.35
C GLN A 12 -1.27 1.68 -15.95
N THR A 13 -2.21 1.70 -15.02
CA THR A 13 -2.03 2.31 -13.70
C THR A 13 -1.34 1.37 -12.70
N VAL A 14 -1.66 0.07 -12.71
CA VAL A 14 -1.10 -0.90 -11.75
C VAL A 14 0.43 -1.00 -11.80
N PRO A 15 1.10 -1.04 -12.98
CA PRO A 15 2.56 -1.00 -13.04
C PRO A 15 3.17 0.24 -12.38
N VAL A 16 2.48 1.39 -12.46
CA VAL A 16 2.92 2.63 -11.80
C VAL A 16 2.79 2.50 -10.28
N VAL A 17 1.67 1.98 -9.79
CA VAL A 17 1.43 1.73 -8.35
C VAL A 17 2.52 0.81 -7.79
N ILE A 18 2.80 -0.29 -8.48
CA ILE A 18 3.84 -1.26 -8.08
C ILE A 18 5.22 -0.60 -8.08
N SER A 19 5.55 0.20 -9.09
CA SER A 19 6.83 0.91 -9.17
C SER A 19 7.03 1.89 -8.00
N ILE A 20 5.99 2.62 -7.60
CA ILE A 20 6.03 3.52 -6.43
C ILE A 20 6.27 2.72 -5.15
N ALA A 21 5.55 1.60 -4.96
CA ALA A 21 5.73 0.71 -3.82
C ALA A 21 7.15 0.12 -3.74
N GLN A 22 7.70 -0.31 -4.88
CA GLN A 22 9.08 -0.81 -4.98
C GLN A 22 10.11 0.27 -4.61
N GLY A 23 9.87 1.54 -4.98
CA GLY A 23 10.69 2.68 -4.55
C GLY A 23 10.76 2.85 -3.02
N LEU A 24 9.72 2.39 -2.30
CA LEU A 24 9.67 2.37 -0.84
C LEU A 24 10.15 1.03 -0.23
N GLY A 25 10.66 0.12 -1.06
CA GLY A 25 11.21 -1.18 -0.68
C GLY A 25 10.16 -2.26 -0.42
N TYR A 26 8.95 -2.11 -0.96
CA TYR A 26 7.93 -3.16 -0.94
C TYR A 26 8.05 -4.10 -2.13
N GLU A 27 7.81 -5.38 -1.86
CA GLU A 27 7.44 -6.36 -2.86
C GLU A 27 5.92 -6.33 -3.04
N ALA A 28 5.47 -6.43 -4.29
CA ALA A 28 4.05 -6.45 -4.63
C ALA A 28 3.64 -7.85 -5.11
N THR A 29 2.49 -8.31 -4.64
CA THR A 29 1.82 -9.51 -5.13
C THR A 29 0.35 -9.19 -5.41
N GLN A 30 -0.30 -9.98 -6.26
CA GLN A 30 -1.74 -9.90 -6.51
C GLN A 30 -2.43 -11.15 -5.95
N PRO A 31 -2.99 -11.09 -4.73
CA PRO A 31 -3.73 -12.20 -4.16
C PRO A 31 -4.98 -12.54 -4.98
N THR A 32 -5.58 -11.53 -5.60
CA THR A 32 -6.73 -11.66 -6.50
C THR A 32 -6.57 -10.70 -7.69
N ALA A 33 -7.44 -10.81 -8.70
CA ALA A 33 -7.48 -9.86 -9.81
C ALA A 33 -7.81 -8.42 -9.39
N HIS A 34 -8.43 -8.24 -8.21
CA HIS A 34 -8.93 -6.94 -7.72
C HIS A 34 -8.20 -6.47 -6.46
N SER A 35 -7.04 -7.03 -6.14
CA SER A 35 -6.29 -6.60 -4.96
C SER A 35 -4.79 -6.68 -5.17
N ILE A 36 -4.08 -5.76 -4.52
CA ILE A 36 -2.61 -5.75 -4.46
C ILE A 36 -2.21 -5.85 -3.01
N LYS A 37 -1.32 -6.79 -2.70
CA LYS A 37 -0.68 -6.93 -1.40
C LYS A 37 0.76 -6.46 -1.49
N LEU A 38 1.12 -5.55 -0.59
CA LEU A 38 2.48 -5.02 -0.46
C LEU A 38 3.12 -5.54 0.82
N GLU A 39 4.36 -6.02 0.72
CA GLU A 39 5.12 -6.50 1.87
C GLU A 39 6.56 -5.99 1.86
N ARG A 40 7.07 -5.59 3.03
CA ARG A 40 8.51 -5.34 3.25
C ARG A 40 8.96 -5.84 4.62
N GLY A 41 10.26 -6.00 4.80
CA GLY A 41 10.85 -6.53 6.03
C GLY A 41 10.82 -8.06 6.09
N ASN A 42 10.91 -8.63 7.29
CA ASN A 42 11.01 -10.08 7.49
C ASN A 42 10.04 -10.56 8.58
N LEU A 43 9.05 -11.36 8.17
CA LEU A 43 8.02 -11.86 9.06
C LEU A 43 8.59 -12.71 10.19
N SER A 44 9.50 -13.64 9.89
CA SER A 44 10.10 -14.53 10.90
C SER A 44 10.86 -13.76 11.97
N LYS A 45 11.67 -12.77 11.58
CA LYS A 45 12.38 -11.88 12.52
C LYS A 45 11.42 -11.04 13.35
N THR A 46 10.30 -10.61 12.76
CA THR A 46 9.28 -9.84 13.48
C THR A 46 8.53 -10.69 14.50
N MET A 47 8.28 -11.98 14.21
CA MET A 47 7.69 -12.88 15.20
C MET A 47 8.65 -13.17 16.35
N LEU A 48 9.96 -13.29 16.08
CA LEU A 48 10.96 -13.55 17.11
C LEU A 48 11.29 -12.32 17.98
N LEU A 49 11.42 -11.14 17.38
CA LEU A 49 11.90 -9.92 18.03
C LEU A 49 10.79 -8.89 18.28
N GLY A 50 9.58 -9.14 17.80
CA GLY A 50 8.48 -8.19 17.85
C GLY A 50 8.86 -6.85 17.22
N ALA A 51 8.51 -5.77 17.92
CA ALA A 51 8.82 -4.40 17.50
C ALA A 51 10.33 -4.09 17.47
N MET A 52 11.17 -4.89 18.14
CA MET A 52 12.64 -4.72 18.17
C MET A 52 13.33 -5.23 16.90
N ALA A 53 12.59 -5.78 15.92
CA ALA A 53 13.16 -6.21 14.63
C ALA A 53 13.81 -5.06 13.80
N GLY A 54 13.65 -3.80 14.23
CA GLY A 54 14.27 -2.63 13.60
C GLY A 54 13.83 -2.48 12.15
N LYS A 55 14.78 -2.34 11.23
CA LYS A 55 14.53 -2.30 9.77
C LYS A 55 13.99 -3.60 9.18
N ASN A 56 14.06 -4.71 9.92
CA ASN A 56 13.49 -5.99 9.49
C ASN A 56 12.03 -6.15 9.95
N PHE A 57 11.45 -5.17 10.64
CA PHE A 57 10.05 -5.25 11.05
C PHE A 57 9.17 -5.41 9.80
N HIS A 58 8.33 -6.43 9.82
CA HIS A 58 7.49 -6.82 8.70
C HIS A 58 6.27 -5.91 8.63
N ILE A 59 6.11 -5.27 7.48
CA ILE A 59 4.96 -4.46 7.13
C ILE A 59 4.26 -5.16 5.99
N SER A 60 2.95 -5.33 6.11
CA SER A 60 2.11 -5.99 5.12
C SER A 60 0.77 -5.29 5.10
N PHE A 61 0.27 -4.95 3.91
CA PHE A 61 -1.10 -4.49 3.74
C PHE A 61 -1.60 -4.82 2.33
N THR A 62 -2.91 -4.98 2.22
CA THR A 62 -3.61 -5.23 0.96
C THR A 62 -4.56 -4.08 0.70
N PHE A 63 -4.69 -3.67 -0.55
CA PHE A 63 -5.69 -2.71 -0.98
C PHE A 63 -6.40 -3.20 -2.24
N ASP A 64 -7.62 -2.73 -2.41
CA ASP A 64 -8.45 -3.11 -3.54
C ASP A 64 -8.18 -2.20 -4.73
N ILE A 65 -8.30 -2.78 -5.91
CA ILE A 65 -8.25 -2.10 -7.19
C ILE A 65 -9.50 -2.46 -7.98
N ALA A 66 -10.06 -1.48 -8.68
CA ALA A 66 -11.04 -1.73 -9.72
C ALA A 66 -11.05 -0.56 -10.72
N VAL A 67 -11.89 -0.68 -11.76
CA VAL A 67 -12.10 0.36 -12.78
C VAL A 67 -13.52 0.93 -12.62
N ASP A 68 -13.66 2.25 -12.69
CA ASP A 68 -14.96 2.92 -12.68
C ASP A 68 -15.64 2.92 -14.07
N GLU A 69 -16.87 3.43 -14.16
CA GLU A 69 -17.63 3.49 -15.41
C GLU A 69 -16.97 4.37 -16.49
N GLN A 70 -16.03 5.22 -16.11
CA GLN A 70 -15.30 6.14 -17.00
C GLN A 70 -13.96 5.53 -17.45
N GLY A 71 -13.63 4.32 -17.01
CA GLY A 71 -12.39 3.64 -17.36
C GLY A 71 -11.19 4.05 -16.48
N ASN A 72 -11.42 4.75 -15.37
CA ASN A 72 -10.37 5.15 -14.43
C ASN A 72 -10.19 4.10 -13.33
N THR A 73 -8.95 3.92 -12.91
CA THR A 73 -8.63 3.00 -11.81
C THR A 73 -8.89 3.69 -10.48
N TRP A 74 -9.61 3.05 -9.58
CA TRP A 74 -9.69 3.46 -8.18
C TRP A 74 -8.88 2.50 -7.31
N LEU A 75 -8.14 3.07 -6.37
CA LEU A 75 -7.35 2.35 -5.37
C LEU A 75 -7.98 2.63 -4.02
N ARG A 76 -8.53 1.60 -3.38
CA ARG A 76 -9.18 1.73 -2.07
C ARG A 76 -8.30 1.12 -0.99
N PHE A 77 -7.82 1.97 -0.09
CA PHE A 77 -6.93 1.54 0.98
C PHE A 77 -7.70 1.36 2.28
N ASP A 78 -7.76 0.11 2.76
CA ASP A 78 -8.32 -0.19 4.07
C ASP A 78 -7.24 -0.07 5.15
N GLN A 79 -7.20 1.06 5.85
CA GLN A 79 -6.25 1.26 6.94
C GLN A 79 -6.55 0.32 8.12
N ASP A 80 -7.81 0.03 8.43
CA ASP A 80 -8.16 -0.82 9.56
C ASP A 80 -7.83 -2.28 9.24
N GLY A 81 -8.06 -2.72 8.00
CA GLY A 81 -7.59 -4.01 7.50
C GLY A 81 -6.05 -4.11 7.48
N ALA A 82 -5.36 -3.05 7.05
CA ALA A 82 -3.90 -2.97 7.06
C ALA A 82 -3.31 -3.03 8.47
N LEU A 83 -3.98 -2.42 9.45
CA LEU A 83 -3.47 -2.28 10.82
C LEU A 83 -4.01 -3.33 11.80
N GLY A 84 -5.10 -4.03 11.47
CA GLY A 84 -5.78 -5.00 12.34
C GLY A 84 -5.01 -6.29 12.56
N ALA A 85 -4.11 -6.65 11.65
CA ALA A 85 -3.24 -7.84 11.76
C ALA A 85 -1.82 -7.53 12.28
N VAL A 86 -1.58 -6.32 12.79
CA VAL A 86 -0.24 -5.85 13.12
C VAL A 86 0.32 -6.53 14.36
N LYS A 87 1.57 -6.99 14.24
CA LYS A 87 2.34 -7.68 15.27
C LYS A 87 3.12 -6.67 16.12
N GLY A 88 3.45 -7.01 17.36
CA GLY A 88 4.34 -6.19 18.20
C GLY A 88 3.66 -5.07 19.01
N GLY A 89 2.35 -5.18 19.26
CA GLY A 89 1.60 -4.27 20.14
C GLY A 89 1.54 -2.83 19.63
N ALA A 90 1.42 -1.87 20.55
CA ALA A 90 1.27 -0.45 20.21
C ALA A 90 2.43 0.11 19.36
N ILE A 91 3.66 -0.36 19.58
CA ILE A 91 4.83 0.07 18.80
C ILE A 91 4.73 -0.44 17.37
N GLY A 92 4.36 -1.72 17.20
CA GLY A 92 4.12 -2.29 15.88
C GLY A 92 3.02 -1.55 15.13
N TYR A 93 1.91 -1.27 15.80
CA TYR A 93 0.80 -0.49 15.24
C TYR A 93 1.27 0.89 14.75
N ALA A 94 2.04 1.62 15.57
CA ALA A 94 2.58 2.92 15.18
C ALA A 94 3.51 2.84 13.96
N LYS A 95 4.38 1.82 13.90
CA LYS A 95 5.26 1.60 12.72
C LYS A 95 4.45 1.32 11.46
N SER A 96 3.45 0.45 11.54
CA SER A 96 2.59 0.14 10.40
C SER A 96 1.75 1.33 9.96
N LYS A 97 1.23 2.13 10.90
CA LYS A 97 0.50 3.36 10.59
C LYS A 97 1.38 4.37 9.86
N ASN A 98 2.61 4.57 10.32
CA ASN A 98 3.57 5.47 9.67
C ASN A 98 3.94 4.98 8.26
N ALA A 99 4.18 3.67 8.10
CA ALA A 99 4.51 3.07 6.82
C ALA A 99 3.35 3.16 5.82
N TYR A 100 2.11 2.99 6.29
CA TYR A 100 0.91 3.19 5.48
C TYR A 100 0.78 4.65 5.04
N ALA A 101 0.94 5.61 5.96
CA ALA A 101 0.89 7.04 5.62
C ALA A 101 1.96 7.43 4.60
N GLU A 102 3.21 6.96 4.79
CA GLU A 102 4.32 7.15 3.84
C GLU A 102 3.96 6.66 2.44
N PHE A 103 3.36 5.47 2.34
CA PHE A 103 2.94 4.91 1.07
C PHE A 103 1.83 5.73 0.40
N ILE A 104 0.79 6.12 1.13
CA ILE A 104 -0.29 6.96 0.58
C ILE A 104 0.26 8.31 0.10
N ASP A 105 1.15 8.95 0.86
CA ASP A 105 1.75 10.22 0.48
C ASP A 105 2.66 10.11 -0.75
N ALA A 106 3.42 9.02 -0.87
CA ALA A 106 4.19 8.72 -2.07
C ALA A 106 3.28 8.50 -3.29
N MET A 107 2.21 7.72 -3.12
CA MET A 107 1.21 7.48 -4.15
C MET A 107 0.61 8.79 -4.66
N ARG A 108 0.12 9.65 -3.77
CA ARG A 108 -0.42 10.98 -4.13
C ARG A 108 0.60 11.81 -4.91
N ARG A 109 1.80 11.99 -4.35
CA ARG A 109 2.83 12.82 -4.96
C ARG A 109 3.22 12.34 -6.34
N GLU A 110 3.54 11.05 -6.47
CA GLU A 110 4.09 10.52 -7.71
C GLU A 110 3.04 10.38 -8.81
N THR A 111 1.81 10.01 -8.47
CA THR A 111 0.72 9.96 -9.45
C THR A 111 0.31 11.35 -9.90
N ALA A 112 0.31 12.36 -9.01
CA ALA A 112 0.09 13.75 -9.39
C ALA A 112 1.20 14.29 -10.30
N GLN A 113 2.47 14.02 -9.98
CA GLN A 113 3.62 14.42 -10.81
C GLN A 113 3.58 13.81 -12.22
N ARG A 114 3.04 12.60 -12.36
CA ARG A 114 2.84 11.91 -13.64
C ARG A 114 1.56 12.34 -14.38
N GLY A 115 0.76 13.23 -13.80
CA GLY A 115 -0.52 13.66 -14.37
C GLY A 115 -1.61 12.58 -14.34
N LEU A 116 -1.45 11.55 -13.52
CA LEU A 116 -2.39 10.42 -13.41
C LEU A 116 -3.44 10.63 -12.32
N LEU A 117 -3.16 11.41 -11.27
CA LEU A 117 -4.09 11.61 -10.17
C LEU A 117 -5.26 12.52 -10.59
N LEU A 118 -6.47 11.95 -10.62
CA LEU A 118 -7.71 12.69 -10.91
C LEU A 118 -8.36 13.25 -9.65
N GLY A 119 -8.18 12.58 -8.51
CA GLY A 119 -8.72 13.02 -7.24
C GLY A 119 -8.56 11.99 -6.13
N GLU A 120 -9.01 12.37 -4.93
CA GLU A 120 -9.05 11.51 -3.76
C GLU A 120 -10.40 11.64 -3.04
N ARG A 121 -10.81 10.59 -2.33
CA ARG A 121 -12.05 10.54 -1.52
C ARG A 121 -11.81 9.89 -0.16
#